data_AF-A0A9X3D839-F1
#
_entry.id   AF-A0A9X3D839-F1
#
_cell.length_a   1.000
_cell.length_b   1.000
_cell.length_c   1.000
_cell.angle_alpha   90.00
_cell.angle_beta   90.00
_cell.angle_gamma   90.00
#
_symmetry.space_group_name_H-M   'P 1'
#
loop_
_entity.id
_entity.type
_entity.pdbx_description
1 polymer ?
#
loop_
_entity_poly.entity_id
_entity_poly.type
_entity_poly.pdbx_seq_one_letter_code
_entity_poly.pdbx_strand_id
1 'polypeptide(L)'
;MTTTIDCAGVLDFDSCYRAVSARDSRFDGQFFIAVHTTGIYCRPSCPARTPHRQNVHFVLTAAAAQQQGYRACRRCTPDAVPGSPRWNTHADLSARAMRLIADGALERGGVEELAARLGYTSRHLTRVLTTELGAGPLALARAHRAGTARVLIQRSAMPMADIAFASGFRSVRQFNDTIRDVFGLTPSRMRSLGAPAAAGRPSAIGEVSLRLAYRPPLHLPWLRWFLGAHLVAGLETMWTGSDPYEWRHSRAVDLPHGPALVTIEPAAAHVNVRIEHLDMRDLGVAVNRVRRLLDLDADPRSTDEALGADPDLARLVRTAPGLRVPGTMDSAETLIRTMIGQQISVAAARRHVDRLVDELGRPAPWTLRDDSLTGVDLRDARKLAPPRPDDARTRTPQRPDDARTPAPPGPDDARRLFPTPAAIAEHGHTVLAGPRRRIDAIVSTAAVLADNRIDLHPGRGAADLRAELLTLPGIGPWTADYVTMRVTGNPDIMLDHDLVVRRAAADLDLDLQHGHTAWSPWRSYASMHLWRSRLSVSEPILGDQTADTSMLPKDSMRAPSPRSRMTRSIPARPGQPVGTLEGAP
;
A
#
# COMPACT_ATOMS: atom_id res chain seq x y z
N MET A 1 -24.56 39.06 27.83
CA MET A 1 -23.19 39.07 28.39
C MET A 1 -22.35 38.21 27.48
N THR A 2 -21.70 38.85 26.51
CA THR A 2 -20.85 38.20 25.51
C THR A 2 -19.52 37.93 26.19
N THR A 3 -19.32 36.71 26.69
CA THR A 3 -18.04 36.29 27.23
C THR A 3 -17.05 36.27 26.09
N THR A 4 -16.27 37.33 25.96
CA THR A 4 -15.04 37.36 25.17
C THR A 4 -14.14 36.31 25.81
N ILE A 5 -14.17 35.08 25.28
CA ILE A 5 -13.20 34.06 25.67
C ILE A 5 -11.87 34.55 25.12
N ASP A 6 -11.04 35.03 26.05
CA ASP A 6 -9.62 35.25 25.86
C ASP A 6 -9.03 33.95 25.31
N CYS A 7 -8.65 33.96 24.02
CA CYS A 7 -8.08 32.81 23.35
C CYS A 7 -6.68 32.59 23.91
N ALA A 8 -6.59 31.87 25.02
CA ALA A 8 -5.36 31.35 25.62
C ALA A 8 -4.14 32.28 25.52
N GLY A 9 -4.13 33.40 26.24
CA GLY A 9 -2.90 34.10 26.65
C GLY A 9 -1.88 34.52 25.58
N VAL A 10 -2.15 34.46 24.27
CA VAL A 10 -1.15 34.83 23.23
C VAL A 10 -1.73 35.60 22.02
N LEU A 11 -3.02 35.53 21.67
CA LEU A 11 -3.56 36.24 20.49
C LEU A 11 -4.92 36.93 20.74
N ASP A 12 -4.98 38.24 20.50
CA ASP A 12 -6.21 39.04 20.58
C ASP A 12 -7.15 38.80 19.37
N PHE A 13 -8.41 39.24 19.49
CA PHE A 13 -9.42 39.09 18.43
C PHE A 13 -8.93 39.64 17.08
N ASP A 14 -8.23 40.79 17.11
CA ASP A 14 -7.74 41.46 15.91
C ASP A 14 -6.63 40.68 15.21
N SER A 15 -5.81 39.95 15.96
CA SER A 15 -4.77 39.07 15.47
C SER A 15 -5.38 37.81 14.85
N CYS A 16 -6.33 37.18 15.53
CA CYS A 16 -7.08 36.04 14.99
C CYS A 16 -7.83 36.42 13.69
N TYR A 17 -8.52 37.57 13.68
CA TYR A 17 -9.25 38.03 12.50
C TYR A 17 -8.32 38.41 11.33
N ARG A 18 -7.14 38.97 11.62
CA ARG A 18 -6.11 39.20 10.60
C ARG A 18 -5.60 37.90 10.00
N ALA A 19 -5.32 36.89 10.83
CA ALA A 19 -4.90 35.56 10.35
C ALA A 19 -5.96 34.90 9.45
N VAL A 20 -7.25 34.97 9.81
CA VAL A 20 -8.33 34.47 8.94
C VAL A 20 -8.48 35.29 7.66
N SER A 21 -8.34 36.61 7.73
CA SER A 21 -8.41 37.49 6.55
C SER A 21 -7.25 37.22 5.57
N ALA A 22 -6.06 36.92 6.11
CA ALA A 22 -4.90 36.52 5.34
C ALA A 22 -4.95 35.05 4.86
N ARG A 23 -5.87 34.24 5.40
CA ARG A 23 -5.97 32.78 5.18
C ARG A 23 -4.68 32.05 5.51
N ASP A 24 -4.05 32.43 6.61
CA ASP A 24 -2.74 31.93 7.01
C ASP A 24 -2.85 30.53 7.63
N SER A 25 -2.38 29.51 6.91
CA SER A 25 -2.42 28.11 7.33
C SER A 25 -1.53 27.80 8.52
N ARG A 26 -0.58 28.66 8.89
CA ARG A 26 0.26 28.47 10.08
C ARG A 26 -0.55 28.53 11.38
N PHE A 27 -1.71 29.18 11.34
CA PHE A 27 -2.65 29.27 12.47
C PHE A 27 -3.69 28.14 12.47
N ASP A 28 -3.69 27.26 11.47
CA ASP A 28 -4.59 26.09 11.47
C ASP A 28 -4.29 25.18 12.66
N GLY A 29 -5.33 24.87 13.43
CA GLY A 29 -5.22 24.06 14.65
C GLY A 29 -4.80 24.85 15.90
N GLN A 30 -4.44 26.14 15.77
CA GLN A 30 -4.22 27.01 16.93
C GLN A 30 -5.53 27.62 17.44
N PHE A 31 -6.45 27.95 16.53
CA PHE A 31 -7.81 28.36 16.84
C PHE A 31 -8.74 28.10 15.65
N PHE A 32 -10.04 28.22 15.88
CA PHE A 32 -11.10 28.07 14.89
C PHE A 32 -12.02 29.29 14.91
N ILE A 33 -12.56 29.66 13.75
CA ILE A 33 -13.52 30.75 13.62
C ILE A 33 -14.93 30.19 13.58
N ALA A 34 -15.76 30.56 14.56
CA ALA A 34 -17.17 30.20 14.63
C ALA A 34 -18.03 31.35 14.10
N VAL A 35 -18.82 31.08 13.07
CA VAL A 35 -19.59 32.08 12.33
C VAL A 35 -21.05 32.02 12.75
N HIS A 36 -21.50 33.01 13.52
CA HIS A 36 -22.85 33.06 14.11
C HIS A 36 -23.95 32.99 13.06
N THR A 37 -23.79 33.72 11.96
CA THR A 37 -24.83 33.83 10.92
C THR A 37 -25.06 32.54 10.16
N THR A 38 -24.08 31.64 10.10
CA THR A 38 -24.19 30.39 9.35
C THR A 38 -24.22 29.15 10.24
N GLY A 39 -23.92 29.27 11.54
CA GLY A 39 -23.76 28.13 12.44
C GLY A 39 -22.61 27.21 12.01
N ILE A 40 -21.56 27.75 11.38
CA ILE A 40 -20.42 26.99 10.86
C ILE A 40 -19.15 27.44 11.56
N TYR A 41 -18.28 26.49 11.93
CA TYR A 41 -16.91 26.81 12.29
C TYR A 41 -15.91 26.42 11.21
N CYS A 42 -14.85 27.20 11.04
CA CYS A 42 -13.82 27.02 10.02
C CYS A 42 -12.41 27.11 10.62
N ARG A 43 -11.41 26.70 9.84
CA ARG A 43 -10.00 27.01 10.12
C ARG A 43 -9.62 28.41 9.62
N PRO A 44 -8.52 28.99 10.11
CA PRO A 44 -7.97 30.24 9.58
C PRO A 44 -7.68 30.20 8.08
N SER A 45 -7.17 29.09 7.55
CA SER A 45 -6.88 28.92 6.11
C SER A 45 -8.10 28.78 5.19
N CYS A 46 -9.32 28.83 5.72
CA CYS A 46 -10.51 28.47 4.96
C CYS A 46 -10.67 29.34 3.69
N PRO A 47 -10.84 28.73 2.50
CA PRO A 47 -10.98 29.47 1.24
C PRO A 47 -12.36 30.12 1.08
N ALA A 48 -13.26 29.96 2.05
CA ALA A 48 -14.56 30.64 2.06
C ALA A 48 -14.39 32.17 2.09
N ARG A 49 -15.48 32.88 1.77
CA ARG A 49 -15.50 34.33 1.93
C ARG A 49 -15.35 34.64 3.42
N THR A 50 -14.38 35.48 3.77
CA THR A 50 -14.15 35.88 5.17
C THR A 50 -15.41 36.56 5.71
N PRO A 51 -16.04 36.02 6.76
CA PRO A 51 -17.24 36.61 7.33
C PRO A 51 -16.92 37.93 8.05
N HIS A 52 -17.90 38.83 8.14
CA HIS A 52 -17.72 40.13 8.81
C HIS A 52 -17.37 39.97 10.29
N ARG A 53 -16.52 40.87 10.81
CA ARG A 53 -16.04 40.90 12.21
C ARG A 53 -17.15 40.70 13.24
N GLN A 54 -18.28 41.38 13.07
CA GLN A 54 -19.42 41.31 13.99
C GLN A 54 -20.15 39.96 14.02
N ASN A 55 -19.90 39.09 13.04
CA ASN A 55 -20.60 37.81 12.85
C ASN A 55 -19.76 36.61 13.28
N VAL A 56 -18.61 36.83 13.92
CA VAL A 56 -17.67 35.75 14.25
C VAL A 56 -17.12 35.88 15.66
N HIS A 57 -16.77 34.74 16.24
CA HIS A 57 -15.87 34.66 17.39
C HIS A 57 -14.92 33.48 17.19
N PHE A 58 -13.95 33.35 18.11
CA PHE A 58 -12.91 32.34 18.00
C PHE A 58 -12.96 31.36 19.16
N VAL A 59 -12.64 30.10 18.88
CA VAL A 59 -12.54 29.02 19.88
C VAL A 59 -11.26 28.23 19.65
N LEU A 60 -10.72 27.63 20.71
CA LEU A 60 -9.42 26.94 20.64
C LEU A 60 -9.49 25.59 19.93
N THR A 61 -10.59 24.85 20.11
CA THR A 61 -10.71 23.48 19.61
C THR A 61 -11.98 23.30 18.79
N ALA A 62 -11.92 22.37 17.82
CA ALA A 62 -13.09 21.92 17.07
C ALA A 62 -14.20 21.40 18.00
N ALA A 63 -13.82 20.71 19.07
CA ALA A 63 -14.74 20.21 20.09
C ALA A 63 -15.50 21.35 20.80
N ALA A 64 -14.81 22.45 21.14
CA ALA A 64 -15.45 23.63 21.74
C ALA A 64 -16.49 24.25 20.79
N ALA A 65 -16.19 24.35 19.49
CA ALA A 65 -17.15 24.82 18.50
C ALA A 65 -18.40 23.93 18.43
N GLN A 66 -18.21 22.61 18.44
CA GLN A 66 -19.29 21.63 18.34
C GLN A 66 -20.18 21.64 19.59
N GLN A 67 -19.60 21.76 20.79
CA GLN A 67 -20.37 21.89 22.03
C GLN A 67 -21.24 23.15 22.04
N GLN A 68 -20.82 24.21 21.34
CA GLN A 68 -21.59 25.43 21.15
C GLN A 68 -22.61 25.34 19.99
N GLY A 69 -22.78 24.16 19.38
CA GLY A 69 -23.78 23.91 18.33
C GLY A 69 -23.32 24.27 16.91
N TYR A 70 -22.05 24.61 16.69
CA TYR A 70 -21.53 24.90 15.35
C TYR A 70 -21.22 23.62 14.57
N ARG A 71 -21.60 23.60 13.29
CA ARG A 71 -21.23 22.52 12.37
C ARG A 71 -19.88 22.78 11.71
N ALA A 72 -19.10 21.72 11.47
CA ALA A 72 -17.86 21.82 10.71
C ALA A 72 -18.08 22.33 9.27
N CYS A 73 -17.19 23.21 8.82
CA CYS A 73 -17.19 23.70 7.45
C CYS A 73 -16.80 22.60 6.46
N ARG A 74 -17.65 22.36 5.45
CA ARG A 74 -17.39 21.35 4.41
C ARG A 74 -16.25 21.71 3.45
N ARG A 75 -15.79 22.97 3.44
CA ARG A 75 -14.70 23.43 2.55
C ARG A 75 -13.32 23.23 3.14
N CYS A 76 -13.15 23.56 4.42
CA CYS A 76 -11.86 23.41 5.11
C CYS A 76 -11.81 22.22 6.06
N THR A 77 -12.91 21.47 6.23
CA THR A 77 -12.97 20.24 7.05
C THR A 77 -12.18 20.35 8.36
N PRO A 78 -12.53 21.34 9.22
CA PRO A 78 -11.80 21.65 10.44
C PRO A 78 -11.87 20.52 11.50
N ASP A 79 -12.77 19.56 11.29
CA ASP A 79 -12.98 18.35 12.06
C ASP A 79 -12.02 17.20 11.67
N ALA A 80 -11.23 17.36 10.61
CA ALA A 80 -10.20 16.38 10.27
C ALA A 80 -9.07 16.36 11.32
N VAL A 81 -8.42 15.21 11.47
CA VAL A 81 -7.26 15.06 12.38
C VAL A 81 -6.07 15.86 11.83
N PRO A 82 -5.40 16.71 12.62
CA PRO A 82 -4.18 17.42 12.20
C PRO A 82 -3.14 16.47 11.58
N GLY A 83 -2.60 16.86 10.42
CA GLY A 83 -1.64 16.03 9.68
C GLY A 83 -2.25 14.93 8.80
N SER A 84 -3.55 14.66 8.88
CA SER A 84 -4.22 13.74 7.96
C SER A 84 -4.37 14.31 6.54
N PRO A 85 -4.55 13.49 5.50
CA PRO A 85 -4.80 13.97 4.13
C PRO A 85 -6.01 14.92 4.01
N ARG A 86 -7.03 14.73 4.86
CA ARG A 86 -8.23 15.58 4.90
C ARG A 86 -7.98 16.90 5.65
N TRP A 87 -6.90 16.99 6.44
CA TRP A 87 -6.47 18.25 7.04
C TRP A 87 -5.88 19.18 5.99
N ASN A 88 -4.98 18.70 5.12
CA ASN A 88 -4.44 19.52 4.04
C ASN A 88 -4.62 18.86 2.68
N THR A 89 -5.77 19.11 2.07
CA THR A 89 -6.14 18.54 0.76
C THR A 89 -5.23 19.03 -0.37
N HIS A 90 -4.70 20.26 -0.29
CA HIS A 90 -3.76 20.78 -1.29
C HIS A 90 -2.38 20.11 -1.17
N ALA A 91 -1.88 19.91 0.06
CA ALA A 91 -0.64 19.18 0.28
C ALA A 91 -0.79 17.70 -0.09
N ASP A 92 -1.92 17.07 0.23
CA ASP A 92 -2.22 15.70 -0.21
C ASP A 92 -2.27 15.61 -1.75
N LEU A 93 -3.00 16.50 -2.41
CA LEU A 93 -3.06 16.57 -3.87
C LEU A 93 -1.66 16.76 -4.47
N SER A 94 -0.84 17.63 -3.88
CA SER A 94 0.53 17.87 -4.34
C SER A 94 1.41 16.63 -4.17
N ALA A 95 1.35 15.95 -3.02
CA ALA A 95 2.09 14.72 -2.77
C ALA A 95 1.67 13.60 -3.73
N ARG A 96 0.37 13.44 -3.96
CA ARG A 96 -0.21 12.48 -4.92
C ARG A 96 0.26 12.77 -6.35
N ALA A 97 0.22 14.02 -6.78
CA ALA A 97 0.70 14.45 -8.08
C ALA A 97 2.20 14.16 -8.24
N MET A 98 3.01 14.40 -7.21
CA MET A 98 4.44 14.09 -7.24
C MET A 98 4.71 12.58 -7.35
N ARG A 99 3.93 11.73 -6.67
CA ARG A 99 4.02 10.26 -6.84
C ARG A 99 3.69 9.83 -8.27
N LEU A 100 2.63 10.40 -8.86
CA LEU A 100 2.26 10.14 -10.27
C LEU A 100 3.32 10.62 -11.26
N ILE A 101 3.89 11.81 -11.04
CA ILE A 101 4.99 12.34 -11.86
C ILE A 101 6.22 11.44 -11.75
N ALA A 102 6.57 10.98 -10.55
CA ALA A 102 7.68 10.06 -10.34
C ALA A 102 7.44 8.71 -11.05
N ASP A 103 6.21 8.21 -11.09
CA ASP A 103 5.80 7.00 -11.81
C ASP A 103 5.59 7.21 -13.32
N GLY A 104 6.01 8.36 -13.87
CA GLY A 104 5.99 8.66 -15.30
C GLY A 104 4.60 8.92 -15.89
N ALA A 105 3.60 9.27 -15.06
CA ALA A 105 2.24 9.49 -15.53
C ALA A 105 2.13 10.66 -16.52
N LEU A 106 2.99 11.67 -16.37
CA LEU A 106 2.99 12.85 -17.22
C LEU A 106 3.51 12.54 -18.63
N GLU A 107 4.47 11.63 -18.76
CA GLU A 107 5.04 11.19 -20.03
C GLU A 107 4.04 10.37 -20.85
N ARG A 108 3.18 9.61 -20.18
CA ARG A 108 2.14 8.79 -20.83
C ARG A 108 0.96 9.62 -21.32
N GLY A 109 0.48 10.54 -20.48
CA GLY A 109 -0.82 11.19 -20.69
C GLY A 109 -0.83 12.73 -20.71
N GLY A 110 0.30 13.37 -20.46
CA GLY A 110 0.38 14.82 -20.34
C GLY A 110 -0.30 15.36 -19.08
N VAL A 111 -0.44 16.69 -19.03
CA VAL A 111 -0.97 17.39 -17.85
C VAL A 111 -2.48 17.21 -17.72
N GLU A 112 -3.22 17.17 -18.84
CA GLU A 112 -4.67 16.95 -18.82
C GLU A 112 -5.02 15.59 -18.21
N GLU A 113 -4.38 14.51 -18.66
CA GLU A 113 -4.67 13.17 -18.14
C GLU A 113 -4.25 13.04 -16.67
N LEU A 114 -3.08 13.59 -16.30
CA LEU A 114 -2.63 13.61 -14.90
C LEU A 114 -3.66 14.30 -14.00
N ALA A 115 -4.20 15.45 -14.43
CA ALA A 115 -5.21 16.17 -13.67
C ALA A 115 -6.54 15.41 -13.58
N ALA A 116 -6.98 14.82 -14.71
CA ALA A 116 -8.19 14.00 -14.75
C ALA A 116 -8.10 12.81 -13.80
N ARG A 117 -6.97 12.09 -13.77
CA ARG A 117 -6.72 10.98 -12.83
C ARG A 117 -6.75 11.41 -11.36
N LEU A 118 -6.36 12.65 -11.08
CA LEU A 118 -6.43 13.23 -9.74
C LEU A 118 -7.82 13.75 -9.37
N GLY A 119 -8.76 13.79 -10.32
CA GLY A 119 -10.12 14.32 -10.14
C GLY A 119 -10.22 15.85 -10.26
N TYR A 120 -9.26 16.51 -10.93
CA TYR A 120 -9.18 17.96 -11.04
C TYR A 120 -8.95 18.44 -12.47
N THR A 121 -9.20 19.73 -12.73
CA THR A 121 -8.81 20.35 -14.00
C THR A 121 -7.31 20.66 -14.03
N SER A 122 -6.70 20.67 -15.22
CA SER A 122 -5.27 21.01 -15.40
C SER A 122 -4.91 22.38 -14.82
N ARG A 123 -5.82 23.37 -14.96
CA ARG A 123 -5.70 24.69 -14.32
C ARG A 123 -5.68 24.61 -12.80
N HIS A 124 -6.57 23.84 -12.21
CA HIS A 124 -6.62 23.67 -10.75
C HIS A 124 -5.35 23.00 -10.23
N LEU A 125 -4.93 21.90 -10.87
CA LEU A 125 -3.70 21.19 -10.51
C LEU A 125 -2.48 22.11 -10.60
N THR A 126 -2.34 22.86 -11.70
CA THR A 126 -1.22 23.79 -11.88
C THR A 126 -1.19 24.83 -10.78
N ARG A 127 -2.34 25.44 -10.45
CA ARG A 127 -2.45 26.42 -9.37
C ARG A 127 -2.04 25.83 -8.02
N VAL A 128 -2.53 24.64 -7.67
CA VAL A 128 -2.17 23.99 -6.40
C VAL A 128 -0.68 23.69 -6.33
N LEU A 129 -0.09 23.07 -7.36
CA LEU A 129 1.34 22.77 -7.36
C LEU A 129 2.21 24.02 -7.34
N THR A 130 1.82 25.09 -8.04
CA THR A 130 2.54 26.36 -7.98
C THR A 130 2.44 27.01 -6.60
N THR A 131 1.27 26.96 -5.95
CA THR A 131 1.10 27.52 -4.62
C THR A 131 1.85 26.71 -3.54
N GLU A 132 1.77 25.38 -3.58
CA GLU A 132 2.34 24.50 -2.53
C GLU A 132 3.83 24.21 -2.76
N LEU A 133 4.26 24.04 -4.01
CA LEU A 133 5.62 23.60 -4.38
C LEU A 133 6.41 24.64 -5.17
N GLY A 134 5.81 25.79 -5.50
CA GLY A 134 6.46 26.88 -6.25
C GLY A 134 6.58 26.64 -7.76
N ALA A 135 6.13 25.49 -8.29
CA ALA A 135 6.29 25.14 -9.70
C ALA A 135 5.10 24.35 -10.26
N GLY A 136 4.83 24.49 -11.55
CA GLY A 136 3.79 23.73 -12.25
C GLY A 136 4.22 22.30 -12.61
N PRO A 137 3.28 21.43 -13.06
CA PRO A 137 3.53 20.00 -13.31
C PRO A 137 4.71 19.72 -14.26
N LEU A 138 4.81 20.45 -15.38
CA LEU A 138 5.88 20.25 -16.37
C LEU A 138 7.27 20.60 -15.80
N ALA A 139 7.36 21.66 -15.00
CA ALA A 139 8.60 22.09 -14.37
C ALA A 139 9.04 21.09 -13.28
N LEU A 140 8.09 20.59 -12.48
CA LEU A 140 8.35 19.55 -11.49
C LEU A 140 8.83 18.25 -12.13
N ALA A 141 8.22 17.82 -13.24
CA ALA A 141 8.68 16.65 -13.98
C ALA A 141 10.08 16.87 -14.60
N ARG A 142 10.35 18.06 -15.17
CA ARG A 142 11.70 18.41 -15.65
C ARG A 142 12.74 18.32 -14.53
N ALA A 143 12.42 18.86 -13.34
CA ALA A 143 13.30 18.80 -12.18
C ALA A 143 13.50 17.35 -11.68
N HIS A 144 12.43 16.55 -11.67
CA HIS A 144 12.52 15.12 -11.31
C HIS A 144 13.46 14.37 -12.26
N ARG A 145 13.28 14.51 -13.58
CA ARG A 145 14.16 13.92 -14.59
C ARG A 145 15.61 14.35 -14.43
N ALA A 146 15.85 15.64 -14.20
CA ALA A 146 17.18 16.18 -13.96
C ALA A 146 17.82 15.57 -12.69
N GLY A 147 17.03 15.41 -11.62
CA GLY A 147 17.45 14.74 -10.39
C GLY A 147 17.83 13.28 -10.60
N THR A 148 16.98 12.50 -11.28
CA THR A 148 17.25 11.10 -11.64
C THR A 148 18.51 10.99 -12.49
N ALA A 149 18.65 11.84 -13.50
CA ALA A 149 19.84 11.92 -14.32
C ALA A 149 21.10 12.20 -13.49
N ARG A 150 21.07 13.18 -12.59
CA ARG A 150 22.24 13.49 -11.72
C ARG A 150 22.67 12.26 -10.92
N VAL A 151 21.72 11.55 -10.32
CA VAL A 151 22.01 10.33 -9.56
C VAL A 151 22.69 9.29 -10.45
N LEU A 152 22.16 9.03 -11.64
CA LEU A 152 22.74 8.06 -12.57
C LEU A 152 24.11 8.49 -13.11
N ILE A 153 24.29 9.78 -13.42
CA ILE A 153 25.57 10.35 -13.88
C ILE A 153 26.66 10.14 -12.83
N GLN A 154 26.34 10.32 -11.55
CA GLN A 154 27.29 10.30 -10.45
C GLN A 154 27.48 8.93 -9.81
N ARG A 155 26.48 8.04 -9.89
CA ARG A 155 26.46 6.76 -9.14
C ARG A 155 26.55 5.52 -10.03
N SER A 156 26.59 5.67 -11.36
CA SER A 156 26.70 4.56 -12.29
C SER A 156 27.75 4.80 -13.38
N ALA A 157 28.23 3.72 -14.00
CA ALA A 157 29.12 3.75 -15.16
C ALA A 157 28.37 3.83 -16.51
N MET A 158 27.04 3.98 -16.49
CA MET A 158 26.16 3.92 -17.65
C MET A 158 26.54 4.96 -18.73
N PRO A 159 26.44 4.67 -20.04
CA PRO A 159 26.62 5.66 -21.09
C PRO A 159 25.66 6.86 -20.97
N MET A 160 26.10 8.07 -21.35
CA MET A 160 25.26 9.28 -21.21
C MET A 160 23.98 9.23 -22.03
N ALA A 161 24.01 8.59 -23.20
CA ALA A 161 22.83 8.40 -24.03
C ALA A 161 21.79 7.54 -23.30
N ASP A 162 22.22 6.43 -22.70
CA ASP A 162 21.34 5.56 -21.93
C ASP A 162 20.78 6.29 -20.71
N ILE A 163 21.61 7.06 -19.98
CA ILE A 163 21.16 7.90 -18.85
C ILE A 163 20.06 8.88 -19.27
N ALA A 164 20.17 9.49 -20.45
CA ALA A 164 19.17 10.43 -20.94
C ALA A 164 17.80 9.75 -21.03
N PHE A 165 17.74 8.58 -21.68
CA PHE A 165 16.49 7.81 -21.80
C PHE A 165 16.04 7.25 -20.45
N ALA A 166 16.97 6.77 -19.62
CA ALA A 166 16.73 6.28 -18.26
C ALA A 166 16.05 7.31 -17.36
N SER A 167 16.42 8.56 -17.56
CA SER A 167 15.89 9.69 -16.79
C SER A 167 14.63 10.26 -17.42
N GLY A 168 14.03 9.59 -18.40
CA GLY A 168 12.76 9.98 -19.03
C GLY A 168 12.86 11.13 -20.05
N PHE A 169 14.05 11.42 -20.57
CA PHE A 169 14.20 12.40 -21.66
C PHE A 169 13.88 11.75 -23.02
N ARG A 170 13.22 12.51 -23.90
CA ARG A 170 12.90 12.04 -25.27
C ARG A 170 14.09 12.10 -26.22
N SER A 171 15.12 12.86 -25.89
CA SER A 171 16.35 12.96 -26.68
C SER A 171 17.54 13.33 -25.83
N VAL A 172 18.73 12.90 -26.26
CA VAL A 172 20.01 13.24 -25.64
C VAL A 172 20.26 14.75 -25.65
N ARG A 173 19.79 15.47 -26.69
CA ARG A 173 19.86 16.92 -26.76
C ARG A 173 19.09 17.58 -25.62
N GLN A 174 17.82 17.21 -25.45
CA GLN A 174 16.97 17.74 -24.37
C GLN A 174 17.55 17.46 -22.98
N PHE A 175 18.14 16.28 -22.80
CA PHE A 175 18.87 15.90 -21.60
C PHE A 175 20.07 16.83 -21.36
N ASN A 176 20.95 16.99 -22.34
CA ASN A 176 22.13 17.85 -22.22
C ASN A 176 21.75 19.30 -21.88
N ASP A 177 20.73 19.84 -22.56
CA ASP A 177 20.23 21.19 -22.32
C ASP A 177 19.65 21.32 -20.91
N THR A 178 18.84 20.35 -20.47
CA THR A 178 18.25 20.36 -19.12
C THR A 178 19.28 20.22 -18.02
N ILE A 179 20.28 19.37 -18.15
CA ILE A 179 21.34 19.23 -17.14
C ILE A 179 22.15 20.52 -17.02
N ARG A 180 22.45 21.16 -18.16
CA ARG A 180 23.14 22.46 -18.17
C ARG A 180 22.30 23.54 -17.52
N ASP A 181 21.02 23.63 -17.87
CA ASP A 181 20.12 24.65 -17.34
C ASP A 181 19.87 24.47 -15.83
N VAL A 182 19.69 23.24 -15.35
CA VAL A 182 19.33 22.96 -13.95
C VAL A 182 20.54 22.94 -13.03
N PHE A 183 21.70 22.43 -13.48
CA PHE A 183 22.86 22.22 -12.63
C PHE A 183 24.09 23.07 -12.99
N GLY A 184 24.02 23.87 -14.07
CA GLY A 184 25.12 24.73 -14.51
C GLY A 184 26.36 23.98 -15.02
N LEU A 185 26.25 22.67 -15.27
CA LEU A 185 27.34 21.78 -15.65
C LEU A 185 26.94 20.92 -16.84
N THR A 186 27.91 20.51 -17.66
CA THR A 186 27.67 19.46 -18.66
C THR A 186 27.60 18.09 -17.97
N PRO A 187 26.85 17.12 -18.53
CA PRO A 187 26.77 15.77 -17.96
C PRO A 187 28.14 15.11 -17.75
N SER A 188 29.08 15.28 -18.69
CA SER A 188 30.44 14.74 -18.56
C SER A 188 31.22 15.37 -17.41
N ARG A 189 31.13 16.69 -17.23
CA ARG A 189 31.76 17.39 -16.09
C ARG A 189 31.13 17.01 -14.77
N MET A 190 29.82 16.80 -14.75
CA MET A 190 29.11 16.30 -13.56
C MET A 190 29.60 14.90 -13.16
N ARG A 191 29.87 14.01 -14.13
CA ARG A 191 30.46 12.69 -13.86
C ARG A 191 31.85 12.79 -13.25
N SER A 192 32.71 13.64 -13.80
CA SER A 192 34.07 13.81 -13.27
C SER A 192 34.13 14.40 -11.86
N LEU A 193 33.06 15.07 -11.42
CA LEU A 193 32.93 15.63 -10.06
C LEU A 193 32.34 14.64 -9.05
N GLY A 194 31.77 13.52 -9.51
CA GLY A 194 31.29 12.46 -8.63
C GLY A 194 32.45 11.62 -8.09
N ALA A 195 32.29 11.05 -6.89
CA ALA A 195 33.20 10.01 -6.42
C ALA A 195 33.24 8.89 -7.48
N PRO A 196 34.42 8.29 -7.78
CA PRO A 196 34.52 7.23 -8.78
C PRO A 196 33.49 6.16 -8.44
N ALA A 197 32.61 5.85 -9.39
CA ALA A 197 31.74 4.69 -9.26
C ALA A 197 32.66 3.51 -8.98
N ALA A 198 32.52 2.87 -7.82
CA ALA A 198 33.20 1.63 -7.53
C ALA A 198 32.99 0.73 -8.73
N ALA A 199 34.09 0.22 -9.32
CA ALA A 199 34.11 -0.46 -10.61
C ALA A 199 33.10 -1.63 -10.65
N GLY A 200 31.84 -1.30 -10.95
CA GLY A 200 30.81 -2.25 -11.27
C GLY A 200 31.04 -2.74 -12.69
N ARG A 201 30.70 -4.00 -12.95
CA ARG A 201 30.74 -4.54 -14.31
C ARG A 201 30.00 -3.58 -15.25
N PRO A 202 30.53 -3.30 -16.45
CA PRO A 202 29.80 -2.52 -17.44
C PRO A 202 28.45 -3.18 -17.67
N SER A 203 27.38 -2.41 -17.44
CA SER A 203 26.02 -2.81 -17.77
C SER A 203 25.97 -3.18 -19.25
N ALA A 204 25.54 -4.41 -19.55
CA ALA A 204 25.15 -4.76 -20.91
C ALA A 204 23.96 -3.88 -21.35
N ILE A 205 23.72 -3.74 -22.66
CA ILE A 205 22.57 -2.99 -23.18
C ILE A 205 21.29 -3.57 -22.57
N GLY A 206 20.51 -2.74 -21.87
CA GLY A 206 19.30 -3.15 -21.17
C GLY A 206 19.51 -3.75 -19.78
N GLU A 207 20.73 -3.80 -19.24
CA GLU A 207 20.98 -4.19 -17.84
C GLU A 207 21.33 -2.96 -17.00
N VAL A 208 20.72 -2.80 -15.82
CA VAL A 208 21.03 -1.70 -14.89
C VAL A 208 21.20 -2.25 -13.48
N SER A 209 22.36 -1.98 -12.87
CA SER A 209 22.63 -2.26 -11.46
C SER A 209 22.59 -0.98 -10.63
N LEU A 210 21.77 -0.97 -9.58
CA LEU A 210 21.52 0.16 -8.70
C LEU A 210 21.70 -0.22 -7.24
N ARG A 211 22.12 0.75 -6.43
CA ARG A 211 22.11 0.66 -4.97
C ARG A 211 21.00 1.56 -4.46
N LEU A 212 19.89 0.98 -4.02
CA LEU A 212 18.77 1.75 -3.48
C LEU A 212 18.94 1.89 -1.97
N ALA A 213 19.24 3.11 -1.54
CA ALA A 213 19.36 3.43 -0.12
C ALA A 213 18.00 3.31 0.59
N TYR A 214 18.05 2.90 1.85
CA TYR A 214 16.95 2.91 2.80
C TYR A 214 17.42 3.57 4.12
N ARG A 215 16.47 4.05 4.92
CA ARG A 215 16.76 4.55 6.28
C ARG A 215 16.84 3.35 7.24
N PRO A 216 17.98 3.02 7.85
CA PRO A 216 18.03 1.94 8.84
C PRO A 216 17.25 2.32 10.12
N PRO A 217 16.70 1.34 10.86
CA PRO A 217 16.77 -0.10 10.62
C PRO A 217 15.81 -0.63 9.53
N LEU A 218 16.11 -1.81 8.99
CA LEU A 218 15.23 -2.58 8.10
C LEU A 218 15.19 -4.03 8.59
N HIS A 219 14.01 -4.53 8.94
CA HIS A 219 13.84 -5.88 9.49
C HIS A 219 13.89 -6.97 8.41
N LEU A 220 15.10 -7.24 7.90
CA LEU A 220 15.36 -8.15 6.77
C LEU A 220 14.81 -9.58 6.93
N PRO A 221 14.84 -10.24 8.11
CA PRO A 221 14.26 -11.58 8.25
C PRO A 221 12.75 -11.62 7.98
N TRP A 222 12.03 -10.57 8.37
CA TRP A 222 10.58 -10.48 8.11
C TRP A 222 10.31 -10.20 6.63
N LEU A 223 11.10 -9.31 6.01
CA LEU A 223 10.98 -9.02 4.59
C LEU A 223 11.26 -10.26 3.73
N ARG A 224 12.32 -11.02 4.07
CA ARG A 224 12.63 -12.33 3.46
C ARG A 224 11.45 -13.27 3.56
N TRP A 225 10.90 -13.45 4.77
CA TRP A 225 9.76 -14.32 4.98
C TRP A 225 8.54 -13.87 4.19
N PHE A 226 8.21 -12.59 4.23
CA PHE A 226 7.06 -12.04 3.54
C PHE A 226 7.13 -12.27 2.03
N LEU A 227 8.28 -11.98 1.40
CA LEU A 227 8.48 -12.23 -0.03
C LEU A 227 8.43 -13.73 -0.34
N GLY A 228 9.14 -14.56 0.44
CA GLY A 228 9.15 -16.01 0.28
C GLY A 228 7.79 -16.68 0.43
N ALA A 229 7.01 -16.22 1.41
CA ALA A 229 5.67 -16.72 1.70
C ALA A 229 4.67 -16.40 0.59
N HIS A 230 4.93 -15.41 -0.27
CA HIS A 230 4.08 -14.97 -1.38
C HIS A 230 4.61 -15.32 -2.78
N LEU A 231 5.72 -16.08 -2.87
CA LEU A 231 6.30 -16.50 -4.15
C LEU A 231 5.32 -17.26 -5.04
N VAL A 232 5.33 -16.89 -6.32
CA VAL A 232 4.55 -17.54 -7.38
C VAL A 232 5.43 -18.27 -8.38
N ALA A 233 5.06 -19.51 -8.69
CA ALA A 233 5.78 -20.40 -9.58
C ALA A 233 5.71 -19.85 -11.01
N GLY A 234 6.78 -20.02 -11.78
CA GLY A 234 6.85 -19.47 -13.13
C GLY A 234 7.16 -17.97 -13.16
N LEU A 235 6.76 -17.19 -12.15
CA LEU A 235 6.95 -15.73 -12.14
C LEU A 235 8.18 -15.28 -11.34
N GLU A 236 8.34 -15.82 -10.12
CA GLU A 236 9.26 -15.33 -9.10
C GLU A 236 10.15 -16.47 -8.57
N THR A 237 11.36 -16.14 -8.17
CA THR A 237 12.27 -17.05 -7.48
C THR A 237 12.88 -16.37 -6.28
N MET A 238 13.24 -17.18 -5.28
CA MET A 238 14.03 -16.71 -4.15
C MET A 238 15.10 -17.72 -3.82
N TRP A 239 16.33 -17.26 -3.84
CA TRP A 239 17.44 -17.95 -3.20
C TRP A 239 17.58 -17.44 -1.77
N THR A 240 17.93 -18.32 -0.85
CA THR A 240 18.25 -17.93 0.52
C THR A 240 19.45 -18.71 1.04
N GLY A 241 20.39 -17.99 1.64
CA GLY A 241 21.53 -18.57 2.32
C GLY A 241 21.17 -19.17 3.68
N SER A 242 22.19 -19.63 4.39
CA SER A 242 22.09 -20.09 5.78
C SER A 242 21.83 -18.92 6.75
N ASP A 243 22.25 -17.71 6.40
CA ASP A 243 22.00 -16.49 7.15
C ASP A 243 20.66 -15.83 6.70
N PRO A 244 19.76 -15.42 7.63
CA PRO A 244 18.52 -14.72 7.29
C PRO A 244 18.69 -13.37 6.60
N TYR A 245 19.89 -12.78 6.63
CA TYR A 245 20.25 -11.58 5.89
C TYR A 245 20.71 -11.86 4.45
N GLU A 246 20.93 -13.12 4.09
CA GLU A 246 21.38 -13.53 2.75
C GLU A 246 20.21 -14.11 1.96
N TRP A 247 19.66 -13.31 1.05
CA TRP A 247 18.64 -13.77 0.12
C TRP A 247 18.69 -12.97 -1.18
N ARG A 248 18.28 -13.61 -2.27
CA ARG A 248 18.15 -13.00 -3.59
C ARG A 248 16.74 -13.28 -4.08
N HIS A 249 15.97 -12.24 -4.35
CA HIS A 249 14.62 -12.36 -4.90
C HIS A 249 14.63 -11.87 -6.35
N SER A 250 14.17 -12.69 -7.29
CA SER A 250 14.13 -12.34 -8.72
C SER A 250 12.75 -12.56 -9.31
N ARG A 251 12.21 -11.57 -10.01
CA ARG A 251 10.87 -11.63 -10.63
C ARG A 251 10.82 -10.95 -11.98
N ALA A 252 10.04 -11.52 -12.89
CA ALA A 252 9.64 -10.82 -14.11
C ALA A 252 8.59 -9.75 -13.77
N VAL A 253 8.70 -8.58 -14.39
CA VAL A 253 7.82 -7.43 -14.17
C VAL A 253 7.38 -6.90 -15.52
N ASP A 254 6.08 -6.70 -15.71
CA ASP A 254 5.54 -6.05 -16.89
C ASP A 254 5.63 -4.52 -16.72
N LEU A 255 6.44 -3.86 -17.55
CA LEU A 255 6.63 -2.40 -17.53
C LEU A 255 6.04 -1.79 -18.82
N PRO A 256 5.74 -0.47 -18.84
CA PRO A 256 5.03 0.17 -19.95
C PRO A 256 5.60 -0.07 -21.36
N HIS A 257 6.92 -0.20 -21.51
CA HIS A 257 7.60 -0.38 -22.80
C HIS A 257 8.12 -1.80 -23.02
N GLY A 258 7.83 -2.73 -22.12
CA GLY A 258 8.23 -4.12 -22.22
C GLY A 258 8.55 -4.73 -20.85
N PRO A 259 8.59 -6.06 -20.76
CA PRO A 259 8.91 -6.70 -19.49
C PRO A 259 10.40 -6.57 -19.16
N ALA A 260 10.71 -6.61 -17.86
CA ALA A 260 12.09 -6.66 -17.36
C ALA A 260 12.22 -7.69 -16.23
N LEU A 261 13.42 -8.22 -16.02
CA LEU A 261 13.73 -9.09 -14.89
C LEU A 261 14.36 -8.27 -13.77
N VAL A 262 13.71 -8.21 -12.61
CA VAL A 262 14.19 -7.47 -11.44
C VAL A 262 14.72 -8.45 -10.41
N THR A 263 15.99 -8.29 -10.03
CA THR A 263 16.67 -9.05 -8.98
C THR A 263 17.03 -8.12 -7.82
N ILE A 264 16.70 -8.51 -6.60
CA ILE A 264 16.87 -7.74 -5.36
C ILE A 264 17.73 -8.56 -4.40
N GLU A 265 18.76 -7.92 -3.85
CA GLU A 265 19.62 -8.48 -2.81
C GLU A 265 19.82 -7.45 -1.69
N PRO A 266 19.62 -7.83 -0.41
CA PRO A 266 19.85 -6.94 0.70
C PRO A 266 21.36 -6.72 0.95
N ALA A 267 21.70 -5.54 1.44
CA ALA A 267 23.01 -5.20 1.98
C ALA A 267 22.84 -4.29 3.21
N ALA A 268 23.90 -4.07 3.98
CA ALA A 268 23.82 -3.42 5.30
C ALA A 268 23.22 -2.00 5.34
N ALA A 269 23.26 -1.25 4.22
CA ALA A 269 22.79 0.15 4.16
C ALA A 269 21.99 0.50 2.88
N HIS A 270 21.73 -0.50 2.04
CA HIS A 270 21.04 -0.36 0.76
C HIS A 270 20.57 -1.75 0.32
N VAL A 271 19.68 -1.79 -0.65
CA VAL A 271 19.43 -3.01 -1.42
C VAL A 271 20.08 -2.88 -2.79
N ASN A 272 20.80 -3.91 -3.21
CA ASN A 272 21.28 -4.03 -4.58
C ASN A 272 20.11 -4.46 -5.45
N VAL A 273 19.90 -3.74 -6.55
CA VAL A 273 18.83 -4.01 -7.50
C VAL A 273 19.46 -4.12 -8.88
N ARG A 274 19.26 -5.26 -9.53
CA ARG A 274 19.71 -5.53 -10.89
C ARG A 274 18.48 -5.71 -11.75
N ILE A 275 18.39 -4.95 -12.84
CA ILE A 275 17.26 -4.98 -13.76
C ILE A 275 17.79 -5.36 -15.13
N GLU A 276 17.33 -6.46 -15.69
CA GLU A 276 17.76 -6.95 -17.01
C GLU A 276 16.67 -6.72 -18.05
N HIS A 277 17.10 -6.50 -19.30
CA HIS A 277 16.26 -6.26 -20.48
C HIS A 277 15.30 -5.07 -20.30
N LEU A 278 15.73 -4.09 -19.52
CA LEU A 278 15.00 -2.87 -19.25
C LEU A 278 15.04 -1.95 -20.46
N ASP A 279 13.86 -1.57 -20.97
CA ASP A 279 13.76 -0.34 -21.74
C ASP A 279 14.04 0.83 -20.80
N MET A 280 15.07 1.62 -21.13
CA MET A 280 15.54 2.68 -20.25
C MET A 280 14.44 3.68 -19.89
N ARG A 281 13.44 3.91 -20.76
CA ARG A 281 12.30 4.78 -20.45
C ARG A 281 11.51 4.34 -19.21
N ASP A 282 11.60 3.07 -18.84
CA ASP A 282 10.93 2.49 -17.66
C ASP A 282 11.78 2.44 -16.39
N LEU A 283 13.03 2.93 -16.41
CA LEU A 283 13.90 2.85 -15.24
C LEU A 283 13.28 3.50 -14.00
N GLY A 284 12.72 4.71 -14.13
CA GLY A 284 12.06 5.40 -13.01
C GLY A 284 10.89 4.60 -12.44
N VAL A 285 10.05 4.04 -13.33
CA VAL A 285 8.90 3.20 -12.95
C VAL A 285 9.34 1.94 -12.23
N ALA A 286 10.35 1.24 -12.76
CA ALA A 286 10.89 0.02 -12.17
C ALA A 286 11.50 0.29 -10.79
N VAL A 287 12.30 1.36 -10.67
CA VAL A 287 12.88 1.78 -9.39
C VAL A 287 11.80 2.09 -8.36
N ASN A 288 10.79 2.89 -8.71
CA ASN A 288 9.72 3.24 -7.77
C ASN A 288 8.88 2.02 -7.36
N ARG A 289 8.61 1.09 -8.29
CA ARG A 289 7.96 -0.19 -7.98
C ARG A 289 8.76 -0.99 -6.95
N VAL A 290 10.09 -1.09 -7.11
CA VAL A 290 10.96 -1.77 -6.14
C VAL A 290 11.01 -1.03 -4.80
N ARG A 291 11.18 0.30 -4.82
CA ARG A 291 11.17 1.12 -3.59
C ARG A 291 9.88 0.94 -2.81
N ARG A 292 8.74 0.89 -3.50
CA ARG A 292 7.41 0.66 -2.90
C ARG A 292 7.23 -0.77 -2.42
N LEU A 293 7.63 -1.79 -3.20
CA LEU A 293 7.58 -3.19 -2.77
C LEU A 293 8.28 -3.39 -1.43
N LEU A 294 9.43 -2.77 -1.25
CA LEU A 294 10.27 -2.92 -0.06
C LEU A 294 10.07 -1.79 0.97
N ASP A 295 9.20 -0.81 0.67
CA ASP A 295 8.90 0.35 1.52
C ASP A 295 10.15 1.15 1.96
N LEU A 296 11.09 1.37 1.03
CA LEU A 296 12.42 1.93 1.33
C LEU A 296 12.40 3.41 1.75
N ASP A 297 11.33 4.12 1.40
CA ASP A 297 11.15 5.55 1.66
C ASP A 297 10.61 5.85 3.07
N ALA A 298 10.14 4.84 3.80
CA ALA A 298 9.62 5.01 5.15
C ALA A 298 10.69 5.47 6.15
N ASP A 299 10.23 6.20 7.17
CA ASP A 299 11.01 6.55 8.36
C ASP A 299 10.70 5.57 9.50
N PRO A 300 11.49 4.49 9.63
CA PRO A 300 11.24 3.49 10.65
C PRO A 300 11.47 4.04 12.05
N ARG A 301 12.34 5.04 12.25
CA ARG A 301 12.68 5.51 13.60
C ARG A 301 11.51 6.26 14.22
N SER A 302 10.91 7.19 13.47
CA SER A 302 9.71 7.90 13.93
C SER A 302 8.54 6.95 14.18
N THR A 303 8.41 5.91 13.36
CA THR A 303 7.36 4.90 13.50
C THR A 303 7.59 4.03 14.75
N ASP A 304 8.81 3.51 14.91
CA ASP A 304 9.21 2.67 16.05
C ASP A 304 9.16 3.46 17.37
N GLU A 305 9.54 4.74 17.38
CA GLU A 305 9.45 5.61 18.56
C GLU A 305 7.98 5.84 18.96
N ALA A 306 7.11 6.16 17.99
CA ALA A 306 5.71 6.42 18.26
C ALA A 306 4.96 5.16 18.74
N LEU A 307 5.08 4.04 18.02
CA LEU A 307 4.44 2.79 18.40
C LEU A 307 5.11 2.15 19.63
N GLY A 308 6.41 2.37 19.83
CA GLY A 308 7.16 1.84 20.96
C GLY A 308 6.88 2.54 22.28
N ALA A 309 6.32 3.76 22.24
CA ALA A 309 5.86 4.49 23.42
C ALA A 309 4.53 3.96 23.97
N ASP A 310 3.73 3.30 23.14
CA ASP A 310 2.48 2.66 23.53
C ASP A 310 2.78 1.32 24.25
N PRO A 311 2.35 1.13 25.51
CA PRO A 311 2.60 -0.10 26.27
C PRO A 311 2.15 -1.38 25.55
N ASP A 312 1.07 -1.32 24.78
CA ASP A 312 0.45 -2.45 24.09
C ASP A 312 1.34 -2.98 22.95
N LEU A 313 2.07 -2.08 22.28
CA LEU A 313 2.92 -2.40 21.14
C LEU A 313 4.42 -2.40 21.47
N ALA A 314 4.82 -1.80 22.59
CA ALA A 314 6.23 -1.59 22.96
C ALA A 314 7.07 -2.87 22.87
N ARG A 315 6.53 -4.01 23.34
CA ARG A 315 7.24 -5.30 23.24
C ARG A 315 7.39 -5.76 21.79
N LEU A 316 6.35 -5.63 20.98
CA LEU A 316 6.36 -6.06 19.59
C LEU A 316 7.37 -5.23 18.77
N VAL A 317 7.41 -3.92 18.99
CA VAL A 317 8.35 -3.00 18.33
C VAL A 317 9.79 -3.34 18.70
N ARG A 318 10.10 -3.52 20.00
CA ARG A 318 11.47 -3.86 20.44
C ARG A 318 12.01 -5.14 19.83
N THR A 319 11.16 -6.12 19.53
CA THR A 319 11.58 -7.40 18.94
C THR A 319 11.73 -7.36 17.42
N ALA A 320 11.26 -6.31 16.75
CA ALA A 320 11.40 -6.13 15.31
C ALA A 320 11.44 -4.65 14.89
N PRO A 321 12.48 -3.90 15.29
CA PRO A 321 12.63 -2.52 14.86
C PRO A 321 12.83 -2.45 13.34
N GLY A 322 12.29 -1.40 12.72
CA GLY A 322 12.37 -1.19 11.28
C GLY A 322 11.55 -2.16 10.46
N LEU A 323 10.46 -2.68 11.03
CA LEU A 323 9.44 -3.40 10.28
C LEU A 323 8.88 -2.49 9.19
N ARG A 324 8.60 -3.06 8.02
CA ARG A 324 8.08 -2.33 6.85
C ARG A 324 6.68 -2.80 6.52
N VAL A 325 5.97 -2.00 5.73
CA VAL A 325 4.70 -2.39 5.11
C VAL A 325 4.99 -2.67 3.63
N PRO A 326 5.29 -3.93 3.23
CA PRO A 326 5.65 -4.21 1.85
C PRO A 326 4.53 -3.77 0.90
N GLY A 327 4.84 -2.93 -0.09
CA GLY A 327 3.86 -2.44 -1.04
C GLY A 327 3.61 -3.43 -2.18
N THR A 328 3.61 -2.92 -3.41
CA THR A 328 3.37 -3.74 -4.60
C THR A 328 4.21 -3.34 -5.82
N MET A 329 4.61 -4.34 -6.61
CA MET A 329 5.18 -4.15 -7.95
C MET A 329 4.12 -3.89 -9.03
N ASP A 330 2.92 -4.47 -8.86
CA ASP A 330 1.79 -4.35 -9.79
C ASP A 330 0.46 -4.37 -9.00
N SER A 331 -0.30 -3.29 -9.13
CA SER A 331 -1.53 -3.09 -8.36
C SER A 331 -2.66 -4.03 -8.78
N ALA A 332 -2.77 -4.35 -10.08
CA ALA A 332 -3.79 -5.27 -10.58
C ALA A 332 -3.51 -6.70 -10.12
N GLU A 333 -2.26 -7.14 -10.22
CA GLU A 333 -1.77 -8.39 -9.64
C GLU A 333 -2.11 -8.48 -8.15
N THR A 334 -1.90 -7.39 -7.40
CA THR A 334 -2.19 -7.34 -5.97
C THR A 334 -3.67 -7.56 -5.67
N LEU A 335 -4.55 -6.83 -6.36
CA LEU A 335 -5.99 -6.97 -6.17
C LEU A 335 -6.45 -8.40 -6.48
N ILE A 336 -6.06 -8.95 -7.63
CA ILE A 336 -6.44 -10.30 -8.05
C ILE A 336 -5.93 -11.36 -7.07
N ARG A 337 -4.66 -11.28 -6.66
CA ARG A 337 -4.08 -12.20 -5.66
C ARG A 337 -4.82 -12.10 -4.33
N THR A 338 -5.17 -10.91 -3.87
CA THR A 338 -5.94 -10.72 -2.63
C THR A 338 -7.33 -11.34 -2.73
N MET A 339 -8.03 -11.17 -3.86
CA MET A 339 -9.34 -11.79 -4.08
C MET A 339 -9.27 -13.32 -4.11
N ILE A 340 -8.26 -13.90 -4.77
CA ILE A 340 -8.02 -15.35 -4.77
C ILE A 340 -7.81 -15.87 -3.34
N GLY A 341 -7.02 -15.15 -2.55
CA GLY A 341 -6.66 -15.52 -1.18
C GLY A 341 -7.74 -15.32 -0.11
N GLN A 342 -8.91 -14.81 -0.47
CA GLN A 342 -9.99 -14.60 0.50
C GLN A 342 -10.36 -15.92 1.20
N GLN A 343 -10.44 -15.87 2.54
CA GLN A 343 -10.93 -16.99 3.38
C GLN A 343 -10.15 -18.31 3.25
N ILE A 344 -8.94 -18.29 2.70
CA ILE A 344 -8.08 -19.47 2.56
C ILE A 344 -6.67 -19.17 3.08
N SER A 345 -5.87 -20.20 3.32
CA SER A 345 -4.48 -20.01 3.74
C SER A 345 -3.63 -19.41 2.60
N VAL A 346 -2.54 -18.73 2.97
CA VAL A 346 -1.56 -18.20 2.00
C VAL A 346 -1.03 -19.32 1.09
N ALA A 347 -0.78 -20.51 1.64
CA ALA A 347 -0.34 -21.67 0.87
C ALA A 347 -1.39 -22.16 -0.14
N ALA A 348 -2.68 -22.15 0.22
CA ALA A 348 -3.76 -22.50 -0.70
C ALA A 348 -3.93 -21.44 -1.79
N ALA A 349 -3.94 -20.15 -1.42
CA ALA A 349 -4.01 -19.04 -2.35
C ALA A 349 -2.90 -19.13 -3.41
N ARG A 350 -1.68 -19.44 -2.98
CA ARG A 350 -0.54 -19.58 -3.88
C ARG A 350 -0.69 -20.69 -4.90
N ARG A 351 -1.23 -21.85 -4.53
CA ARG A 351 -1.49 -22.93 -5.52
C ARG A 351 -2.46 -22.48 -6.61
N HIS A 352 -3.47 -21.67 -6.28
CA HIS A 352 -4.37 -21.11 -7.27
C HIS A 352 -3.68 -20.08 -8.17
N VAL A 353 -2.82 -19.24 -7.59
CA VAL A 353 -2.07 -18.23 -8.37
C VAL A 353 -1.00 -18.89 -9.25
N ASP A 354 -0.31 -19.93 -8.77
CA ASP A 354 0.66 -20.72 -9.54
C ASP A 354 0.00 -21.28 -10.80
N ARG A 355 -1.19 -21.91 -10.67
CA ARG A 355 -1.96 -22.41 -11.82
C ARG A 355 -2.39 -21.27 -12.76
N LEU A 356 -2.82 -20.14 -12.20
CA LEU A 356 -3.24 -18.98 -12.99
C LEU A 356 -2.09 -18.45 -13.85
N VAL A 357 -0.88 -18.34 -13.30
CA VAL A 357 0.31 -17.92 -14.03
C VAL A 357 0.74 -18.98 -15.05
N ASP A 358 0.68 -20.26 -14.71
CA ASP A 358 1.08 -21.32 -15.61
C ASP A 358 0.20 -21.37 -16.89
N GLU A 359 -1.12 -21.30 -16.71
CA GLU A 359 -2.10 -21.42 -17.80
C GLU A 359 -2.28 -20.12 -18.59
N LEU A 360 -2.30 -18.96 -17.92
CA LEU A 360 -2.64 -17.67 -18.56
C LEU A 360 -1.46 -16.69 -18.64
N GLY A 361 -0.31 -17.01 -18.03
CA GLY A 361 0.85 -16.13 -18.01
C GLY A 361 1.60 -16.20 -19.33
N ARG A 362 1.85 -15.04 -19.95
CA ARG A 362 2.63 -15.00 -21.19
C ARG A 362 4.07 -15.42 -20.90
N PRO A 363 4.70 -16.25 -21.76
CA PRO A 363 6.12 -16.57 -21.63
C PRO A 363 6.99 -15.32 -21.66
N ALA A 364 8.02 -15.31 -20.80
CA ALA A 364 9.05 -14.30 -20.75
C ALA A 364 10.38 -14.92 -21.22
N PRO A 365 11.32 -14.13 -21.77
CA PRO A 365 12.54 -14.65 -22.37
C PRO A 365 13.56 -15.19 -21.37
N TRP A 366 13.32 -15.03 -20.06
CA TRP A 366 14.24 -15.46 -18.99
C TRP A 366 13.87 -16.83 -18.46
N THR A 367 14.85 -17.56 -17.97
CA THR A 367 14.61 -18.83 -17.29
C THR A 367 14.36 -18.61 -15.79
N LEU A 368 13.75 -19.60 -15.15
CA LEU A 368 13.60 -19.68 -13.71
C LEU A 368 14.93 -19.99 -13.00
N ARG A 369 15.99 -20.29 -13.76
CA ARG A 369 17.31 -20.61 -13.21
C ARG A 369 18.16 -19.35 -13.11
N ASP A 370 19.02 -19.35 -12.11
CA ASP A 370 20.12 -18.41 -12.01
C ASP A 370 21.42 -19.23 -12.06
N ASP A 371 22.03 -19.30 -13.24
CA ASP A 371 23.23 -20.12 -13.47
C ASP A 371 24.45 -19.63 -12.68
N SER A 372 24.37 -18.45 -12.06
CA SER A 372 25.38 -17.95 -11.11
C SER A 372 25.29 -18.59 -9.72
N LEU A 373 24.21 -19.33 -9.44
CA LEU A 373 23.95 -20.02 -8.19
C LEU A 373 23.88 -21.54 -8.45
N THR A 374 25.05 -22.17 -8.60
CA THR A 374 25.13 -23.62 -8.86
C THR A 374 24.54 -24.45 -7.69
N GLY A 375 23.61 -25.37 -8.01
CA GLY A 375 23.18 -26.43 -7.10
C GLY A 375 22.03 -26.11 -6.13
N VAL A 376 21.20 -25.09 -6.38
CA VAL A 376 20.11 -24.70 -5.48
C VAL A 376 18.75 -24.73 -6.16
N ASP A 377 17.79 -25.44 -5.56
CA ASP A 377 16.38 -25.40 -5.99
C ASP A 377 15.70 -24.11 -5.50
N LEU A 378 15.46 -23.20 -6.43
CA LEU A 378 14.78 -21.93 -6.21
C LEU A 378 13.29 -22.07 -5.83
N ARG A 379 12.76 -23.30 -5.82
CA ARG A 379 11.38 -23.63 -5.45
C ARG A 379 11.20 -23.88 -3.94
N ASP A 380 12.28 -23.95 -3.15
CA ASP A 380 12.22 -24.37 -1.72
C ASP A 380 12.13 -23.23 -0.68
N ALA A 381 12.33 -21.96 -1.07
CA ALA A 381 12.09 -20.81 -0.18
C ALA A 381 10.66 -20.75 0.40
N ARG A 382 9.72 -21.47 -0.22
CA ARG A 382 8.29 -21.52 0.12
C ARG A 382 8.00 -22.13 1.49
N LYS A 383 8.95 -22.90 2.04
CA LYS A 383 8.83 -23.61 3.32
C LYS A 383 9.41 -22.83 4.50
N LEU A 384 9.84 -21.58 4.30
CA LEU A 384 10.39 -20.75 5.37
C LEU A 384 9.33 -20.47 6.45
N ALA A 385 9.62 -20.95 7.66
CA ALA A 385 8.88 -20.53 8.84
C ALA A 385 9.09 -19.02 9.07
N PRO A 386 8.08 -18.29 9.58
CA PRO A 386 8.26 -16.91 9.99
C PRO A 386 9.34 -16.81 11.08
N PRO A 387 10.14 -15.73 11.08
CA PRO A 387 11.22 -15.56 12.04
C PRO A 387 10.67 -15.48 13.46
N ARG A 388 11.24 -16.23 14.41
CA ARG A 388 10.85 -16.19 15.81
C ARG A 388 11.34 -14.91 16.50
N PRO A 389 10.73 -14.48 17.61
CA PRO A 389 11.12 -13.26 18.32
C PRO A 389 12.60 -13.22 18.75
N ASP A 390 13.21 -14.39 18.98
CA ASP A 390 14.60 -14.54 19.46
C ASP A 390 15.63 -14.78 18.34
N ASP A 391 15.22 -14.84 17.06
CA ASP A 391 16.12 -15.14 15.92
C ASP A 391 17.14 -14.03 15.61
N ALA A 392 17.23 -12.99 16.46
CA ALA A 392 18.14 -11.87 16.30
C ALA A 392 19.55 -12.11 16.89
N ARG A 393 19.87 -13.26 17.51
CA ARG A 393 21.20 -13.51 18.08
C ARG A 393 21.71 -14.93 17.89
N THR A 394 22.85 -15.01 17.17
CA THR A 394 23.88 -16.06 17.24
C THR A 394 23.43 -17.51 17.12
N ARG A 395 23.56 -18.09 15.92
CA ARG A 395 23.95 -19.50 15.75
C ARG A 395 24.82 -19.65 14.51
N THR A 396 26.04 -20.11 14.70
CA THR A 396 26.91 -20.62 13.64
C THR A 396 26.30 -21.94 13.11
N PRO A 397 25.98 -22.11 11.82
CA PRO A 397 25.45 -23.37 11.32
C PRO A 397 26.47 -24.16 10.51
N GLN A 398 26.45 -25.48 10.70
CA GLN A 398 27.12 -26.48 9.89
C GLN A 398 26.59 -26.50 8.45
N ARG A 399 27.51 -26.79 7.53
CA ARG A 399 27.33 -26.90 6.08
C ARG A 399 26.47 -28.13 5.72
N PRO A 400 25.49 -28.03 4.80
CA PRO A 400 24.88 -29.21 4.21
C PRO A 400 25.86 -29.81 3.18
N ASP A 401 26.18 -31.08 3.36
CA ASP A 401 26.80 -31.90 2.32
C ASP A 401 25.73 -32.33 1.29
N ASP A 402 26.19 -32.53 0.06
CA ASP A 402 25.50 -33.08 -1.11
C ASP A 402 24.73 -32.09 -2.03
N ALA A 403 25.50 -31.29 -2.78
CA ALA A 403 25.03 -30.62 -3.99
C ALA A 403 25.18 -31.55 -5.21
N ARG A 404 24.05 -32.05 -5.74
CA ARG A 404 24.01 -32.78 -7.03
C ARG A 404 23.99 -31.78 -8.19
N THR A 405 24.82 -31.98 -9.20
CA THR A 405 24.86 -31.13 -10.42
C THR A 405 23.53 -31.23 -11.19
N PRO A 406 22.81 -30.11 -11.46
CA PRO A 406 21.53 -30.16 -12.15
C PRO A 406 21.68 -30.35 -13.67
N ALA A 407 20.73 -31.09 -14.27
CA ALA A 407 20.62 -31.37 -15.70
C ALA A 407 20.35 -30.09 -16.54
N PRO A 408 20.68 -30.04 -17.85
CA PRO A 408 20.49 -28.87 -18.72
C PRO A 408 19.01 -28.44 -18.82
N PRO A 409 18.73 -27.14 -19.14
CA PRO A 409 17.37 -26.59 -19.13
C PRO A 409 16.51 -27.18 -20.25
N GLY A 410 15.26 -27.51 -19.90
CA GLY A 410 14.20 -27.88 -20.84
C GLY A 410 13.27 -26.71 -21.15
N PRO A 411 12.37 -26.84 -22.14
CA PRO A 411 11.38 -25.81 -22.50
C PRO A 411 10.43 -25.40 -21.36
N ASP A 412 10.29 -26.21 -20.30
CA ASP A 412 9.47 -25.93 -19.11
C ASP A 412 10.13 -25.01 -18.07
N ASP A 413 11.38 -24.56 -18.28
CA ASP A 413 12.10 -23.67 -17.35
C ASP A 413 11.91 -22.17 -17.66
N ALA A 414 11.07 -21.81 -18.64
CA ALA A 414 10.80 -20.41 -18.98
C ALA A 414 9.98 -19.69 -17.89
N ARG A 415 10.40 -18.46 -17.54
CA ARG A 415 9.58 -17.58 -16.71
C ARG A 415 8.34 -17.14 -17.48
N ARG A 416 7.31 -16.77 -16.72
CA ARG A 416 6.08 -16.17 -17.22
C ARG A 416 5.85 -14.84 -16.54
N LEU A 417 5.11 -13.95 -17.20
CA LEU A 417 4.57 -12.76 -16.56
C LEU A 417 3.24 -13.09 -15.88
N PHE A 418 2.86 -12.27 -14.91
CA PHE A 418 1.52 -12.38 -14.34
C PHE A 418 0.47 -12.13 -15.44
N PRO A 419 -0.62 -12.91 -15.50
CA PRO A 419 -1.65 -12.74 -16.52
C PRO A 419 -2.23 -11.34 -16.51
N THR A 420 -2.46 -10.78 -17.70
CA THR A 420 -3.09 -9.47 -17.82
C THR A 420 -4.54 -9.55 -17.33
N PRO A 421 -5.12 -8.44 -16.86
CA PRO A 421 -6.55 -8.42 -16.51
C PRO A 421 -7.45 -8.88 -17.66
N ALA A 422 -7.10 -8.56 -18.92
CA ALA A 422 -7.83 -9.03 -20.10
C ALA A 422 -7.80 -10.56 -20.23
N ALA A 423 -6.64 -11.20 -20.08
CA ALA A 423 -6.53 -12.66 -20.15
C ALA A 423 -7.33 -13.36 -19.04
N ILE A 424 -7.34 -12.78 -17.83
CA ILE A 424 -8.13 -13.32 -16.71
C ILE A 424 -9.64 -13.10 -16.95
N ALA A 425 -10.03 -11.96 -17.52
CA ALA A 425 -11.43 -11.69 -17.87
C ALA A 425 -11.96 -12.69 -18.91
N GLU A 426 -11.13 -13.05 -19.88
CA GLU A 426 -11.50 -13.95 -20.98
C GLU A 426 -11.49 -15.43 -20.56
N HIS A 427 -10.45 -15.86 -19.83
CA HIS A 427 -10.20 -17.28 -19.57
C HIS A 427 -10.24 -17.66 -18.09
N GLY A 428 -10.48 -16.73 -17.17
CA GLY A 428 -10.43 -16.99 -15.73
C GLY A 428 -11.40 -18.07 -15.26
N HIS A 429 -12.55 -18.23 -15.92
CA HIS A 429 -13.53 -19.27 -15.58
C HIS A 429 -13.06 -20.71 -15.84
N THR A 430 -12.09 -20.93 -16.72
CA THR A 430 -11.58 -22.27 -17.02
C THR A 430 -10.42 -22.65 -16.10
N VAL A 431 -9.73 -21.67 -15.53
CA VAL A 431 -8.49 -21.87 -14.76
C VAL A 431 -8.71 -21.72 -13.25
N LEU A 432 -9.51 -20.74 -12.81
CA LEU A 432 -9.77 -20.50 -11.40
C LEU A 432 -10.61 -21.63 -10.80
N ALA A 433 -10.24 -22.04 -9.59
CA ALA A 433 -10.95 -23.08 -8.84
C ALA A 433 -11.44 -22.53 -7.51
N GLY A 434 -12.61 -23.00 -7.06
CA GLY A 434 -13.23 -22.57 -5.80
C GLY A 434 -14.70 -22.19 -5.97
N PRO A 435 -15.28 -21.46 -5.00
CA PRO A 435 -16.69 -21.07 -5.05
C PRO A 435 -17.00 -20.23 -6.28
N ARG A 436 -18.06 -20.61 -7.03
CA ARG A 436 -18.46 -19.95 -8.28
C ARG A 436 -18.58 -18.43 -8.14
N ARG A 437 -19.22 -17.96 -7.06
CA ARG A 437 -19.37 -16.52 -6.77
C ARG A 437 -18.03 -15.78 -6.67
N ARG A 438 -16.97 -16.41 -6.14
CA ARG A 438 -15.64 -15.80 -6.05
C ARG A 438 -14.97 -15.74 -7.42
N ILE A 439 -15.10 -16.81 -8.20
CA ILE A 439 -14.61 -16.84 -9.58
C ILE A 439 -15.28 -15.73 -10.41
N ASP A 440 -16.62 -15.63 -10.35
CA ASP A 440 -17.37 -14.59 -11.06
C ASP A 440 -16.94 -13.18 -10.62
N ALA A 441 -16.70 -12.96 -9.33
CA ALA A 441 -16.19 -11.70 -8.79
C ALA A 441 -14.79 -11.35 -9.33
N ILE A 442 -13.86 -12.32 -9.33
CA ILE A 442 -12.50 -12.13 -9.85
C ILE A 442 -12.52 -11.81 -11.34
N VAL A 443 -13.26 -12.58 -12.14
CA VAL A 443 -13.37 -12.37 -13.60
C VAL A 443 -14.02 -11.02 -13.90
N SER A 444 -15.11 -10.67 -13.21
CA SER A 444 -15.75 -9.35 -13.36
C SER A 444 -14.80 -8.21 -12.99
N THR A 445 -13.99 -8.38 -11.94
CA THR A 445 -13.00 -7.37 -11.53
C THR A 445 -11.88 -7.24 -12.55
N ALA A 446 -11.41 -8.36 -13.10
CA ALA A 446 -10.41 -8.38 -14.15
C ALA A 446 -10.92 -7.66 -15.42
N ALA A 447 -12.20 -7.80 -15.78
CA ALA A 447 -12.80 -7.05 -16.88
C ALA A 447 -12.84 -5.53 -16.61
N VAL A 448 -13.22 -5.12 -15.39
CA VAL A 448 -13.19 -3.70 -14.97
C VAL A 448 -11.78 -3.11 -15.09
N LEU A 449 -10.77 -3.88 -14.69
CA LEU A 449 -9.37 -3.50 -14.82
C LEU A 449 -8.90 -3.44 -16.27
N ALA A 450 -9.28 -4.40 -17.11
CA ALA A 450 -8.94 -4.44 -18.53
C ALA A 450 -9.50 -3.23 -19.28
N ASP A 451 -10.72 -2.81 -18.93
CA ASP A 451 -11.38 -1.62 -19.49
C ASP A 451 -10.85 -0.29 -18.91
N ASN A 452 -9.90 -0.34 -17.97
CA ASN A 452 -9.43 0.81 -17.18
C ASN A 452 -10.58 1.58 -16.47
N ARG A 453 -11.64 0.87 -16.06
CA ARG A 453 -12.80 1.45 -15.34
C ARG A 453 -12.53 1.68 -13.85
N ILE A 454 -11.40 1.18 -13.34
CA ILE A 454 -10.86 1.48 -12.00
C ILE A 454 -9.38 1.80 -12.11
N ASP A 455 -8.94 2.91 -11.50
CA ASP A 455 -7.53 3.31 -11.49
C ASP A 455 -6.84 2.89 -10.18
N LEU A 456 -6.10 1.77 -10.22
CA LEU A 456 -5.31 1.26 -9.09
C LEU A 456 -3.91 1.91 -9.01
N HIS A 457 -3.83 3.24 -8.96
CA HIS A 457 -2.55 3.94 -8.89
C HIS A 457 -2.07 4.18 -7.43
N PRO A 458 -0.77 4.01 -7.12
CA PRO A 458 -0.18 4.41 -5.83
C PRO A 458 -0.34 5.90 -5.45
N GLY A 459 -0.71 6.72 -6.44
CA GLY A 459 -0.94 8.16 -6.31
C GLY A 459 -2.38 8.50 -5.95
N ARG A 460 -3.28 7.52 -5.84
CA ARG A 460 -4.67 7.74 -5.40
C ARG A 460 -4.71 8.10 -3.92
N GLY A 461 -5.74 8.84 -3.53
CA GLY A 461 -6.10 9.01 -2.12
C GLY A 461 -6.60 7.68 -1.58
N ALA A 462 -6.09 7.25 -0.42
CA ALA A 462 -6.44 5.95 0.13
C ALA A 462 -7.96 5.79 0.37
N ALA A 463 -8.62 6.82 0.89
CA ALA A 463 -10.07 6.80 1.10
C ALA A 463 -10.86 6.66 -0.21
N ASP A 464 -10.43 7.36 -1.27
CA ASP A 464 -11.08 7.31 -2.58
C ASP A 464 -10.91 5.93 -3.21
N LEU A 465 -9.69 5.38 -3.17
CA LEU A 465 -9.41 4.03 -3.68
C LEU A 465 -10.22 2.97 -2.93
N ARG A 466 -10.25 3.05 -1.60
CA ARG A 466 -11.04 2.13 -0.77
C ARG A 466 -12.53 2.19 -1.11
N ALA A 467 -13.09 3.40 -1.23
CA ALA A 467 -14.50 3.58 -1.55
C ALA A 467 -14.86 2.97 -2.92
N GLU A 468 -14.00 3.17 -3.92
CA GLU A 468 -14.18 2.60 -5.26
C GLU A 468 -14.07 1.08 -5.25
N LEU A 469 -13.08 0.51 -4.53
CA LEU A 469 -12.91 -0.94 -4.37
C LEU A 469 -14.16 -1.60 -3.76
N LEU A 470 -14.80 -0.96 -2.77
CA LEU A 470 -16.01 -1.47 -2.12
C LEU A 470 -17.24 -1.51 -3.04
N THR A 471 -17.20 -0.84 -4.20
CA THR A 471 -18.27 -0.94 -5.20
C THR A 471 -18.18 -2.20 -6.03
N LEU A 472 -17.03 -2.89 -6.04
CA LEU A 472 -16.82 -4.08 -6.83
C LEU A 472 -17.41 -5.33 -6.16
N PRO A 473 -18.08 -6.21 -6.92
CA PRO A 473 -18.66 -7.42 -6.37
C PRO A 473 -17.58 -8.33 -5.77
N GLY A 474 -17.84 -8.87 -4.59
CA GLY A 474 -16.90 -9.77 -3.89
C GLY A 474 -15.76 -9.07 -3.16
N ILE A 475 -15.71 -7.74 -3.13
CA ILE A 475 -14.75 -6.97 -2.33
C ILE A 475 -15.44 -6.47 -1.06
N GLY A 476 -15.06 -7.06 0.08
CA GLY A 476 -15.47 -6.59 1.41
C GLY A 476 -14.44 -5.62 2.03
N PRO A 477 -14.74 -5.08 3.23
CA PRO A 477 -13.88 -4.15 3.97
C PRO A 477 -12.42 -4.62 4.06
N TRP A 478 -12.19 -5.86 4.49
CA TRP A 478 -10.83 -6.43 4.59
C TRP A 478 -10.04 -6.36 3.28
N THR A 479 -10.64 -6.76 2.15
CA THR A 479 -9.96 -6.72 0.84
C THR A 479 -9.69 -5.28 0.41
N ALA A 480 -10.65 -4.37 0.61
CA ALA A 480 -10.48 -2.96 0.27
C ALA A 480 -9.36 -2.31 1.10
N ASP A 481 -9.31 -2.56 2.41
CA ASP A 481 -8.29 -2.02 3.32
C ASP A 481 -6.90 -2.60 3.01
N TYR A 482 -6.80 -3.93 2.83
CA TYR A 482 -5.55 -4.59 2.46
C TYR A 482 -4.99 -4.08 1.12
N VAL A 483 -5.81 -4.02 0.07
CA VAL A 483 -5.37 -3.57 -1.25
C VAL A 483 -4.99 -2.10 -1.22
N THR A 484 -5.78 -1.25 -0.54
CA THR A 484 -5.46 0.17 -0.40
C THR A 484 -4.12 0.36 0.31
N MET A 485 -3.90 -0.32 1.43
CA MET A 485 -2.63 -0.30 2.17
C MET A 485 -1.45 -0.67 1.28
N ARG A 486 -1.53 -1.80 0.58
CA ARG A 486 -0.46 -2.32 -0.29
C ARG A 486 -0.20 -1.45 -1.52
N VAL A 487 -1.25 -0.90 -2.14
CA VAL A 487 -1.17 -0.13 -3.40
C VAL A 487 -0.67 1.29 -3.15
N THR A 488 -1.26 2.00 -2.18
CA THR A 488 -0.88 3.40 -1.92
C THR A 488 0.31 3.53 -0.98
N GLY A 489 0.69 2.45 -0.29
CA GLY A 489 1.69 2.49 0.79
C GLY A 489 1.24 3.42 1.93
N ASN A 490 -0.07 3.50 2.19
CA ASN A 490 -0.57 4.38 3.24
C ASN A 490 -0.15 3.81 4.61
N PRO A 491 0.54 4.59 5.47
CA PRO A 491 1.01 4.10 6.76
C PRO A 491 -0.10 3.90 7.79
N ASP A 492 -1.30 4.40 7.52
CA ASP A 492 -2.36 4.64 8.50
C ASP A 492 -3.68 3.90 8.21
N ILE A 493 -3.60 2.67 7.74
CA ILE A 493 -4.74 1.77 7.55
C ILE A 493 -4.65 0.62 8.55
N MET A 494 -5.66 0.53 9.44
CA MET A 494 -5.82 -0.60 10.35
C MET A 494 -6.44 -1.78 9.61
N LEU A 495 -5.90 -2.98 9.78
CA LEU A 495 -6.49 -4.22 9.27
C LEU A 495 -7.29 -4.95 10.36
N ASP A 496 -8.22 -4.23 10.99
CA ASP A 496 -9.06 -4.72 12.11
C ASP A 496 -10.02 -5.86 11.72
N HIS A 497 -10.32 -6.02 10.43
CA HIS A 497 -11.06 -7.15 9.89
C HIS A 497 -10.19 -8.36 9.53
N ASP A 498 -8.87 -8.26 9.64
CA ASP A 498 -7.96 -9.36 9.33
C ASP A 498 -7.95 -10.41 10.45
N LEU A 499 -8.11 -11.67 10.07
CA LEU A 499 -8.20 -12.78 11.02
C LEU A 499 -6.95 -12.93 11.88
N VAL A 500 -5.77 -12.74 11.31
CA VAL A 500 -4.50 -12.89 12.02
C VAL A 500 -4.27 -11.70 12.94
N VAL A 501 -4.57 -10.47 12.49
CA VAL A 501 -4.50 -9.27 13.33
C VAL A 501 -5.45 -9.38 14.52
N ARG A 502 -6.70 -9.79 14.30
CA ARG A 502 -7.69 -9.96 15.37
C ARG A 502 -7.28 -11.02 16.38
N ARG A 503 -6.73 -12.14 15.92
CA ARG A 503 -6.23 -13.19 16.83
C ARG A 503 -5.01 -12.74 17.59
N ALA A 504 -4.07 -12.05 16.95
CA ALA A 504 -2.91 -11.47 17.61
C ALA A 504 -3.34 -10.48 18.71
N ALA A 505 -4.32 -9.62 18.42
CA ALA A 505 -4.87 -8.70 19.40
C ALA A 505 -5.54 -9.44 20.57
N ALA A 506 -6.34 -10.49 20.29
CA ALA A 506 -6.96 -11.30 21.33
C ALA A 506 -5.93 -12.04 22.21
N ASP A 507 -4.89 -12.63 21.60
CA ASP A 507 -3.82 -13.34 22.30
C ASP A 507 -2.97 -12.40 23.19
N LEU A 508 -2.97 -11.10 22.88
CA LEU A 508 -2.25 -10.05 23.60
C LEU A 508 -3.16 -9.17 24.48
N ASP A 509 -4.46 -9.46 24.54
CA ASP A 509 -5.49 -8.67 25.23
C ASP A 509 -5.54 -7.19 24.82
N LEU A 510 -5.42 -6.92 23.51
CA LEU A 510 -5.39 -5.58 22.93
C LEU A 510 -6.76 -5.15 22.38
N ASP A 511 -7.16 -3.92 22.69
CA ASP A 511 -8.33 -3.29 22.07
C ASP A 511 -7.99 -2.62 20.73
N LEU A 512 -8.39 -3.26 19.64
CA LEU A 512 -8.21 -2.68 18.30
C LEU A 512 -9.00 -1.38 18.12
N GLN A 513 -10.10 -1.15 18.85
CA GLN A 513 -10.85 0.11 18.80
C GLN A 513 -10.03 1.27 19.36
N HIS A 514 -9.36 1.07 20.49
CA HIS A 514 -8.36 2.01 21.01
C HIS A 514 -7.26 2.28 19.97
N GLY A 515 -6.76 1.23 19.32
CA GLY A 515 -5.72 1.32 18.29
C GLY A 515 -6.07 2.20 17.08
N HIS A 516 -7.35 2.41 16.76
CA HIS A 516 -7.74 3.33 15.67
C HIS A 516 -7.32 4.78 15.91
N THR A 517 -7.17 5.18 17.18
CA THR A 517 -6.75 6.53 17.56
C THR A 517 -5.30 6.51 18.05
N ALA A 518 -4.96 5.59 18.95
CA ALA A 518 -3.66 5.56 19.63
C ALA A 518 -2.49 5.31 18.66
N TRP A 519 -2.70 4.48 17.63
CA TRP A 519 -1.62 4.11 16.70
C TRP A 519 -1.64 4.91 15.41
N SER A 520 -2.53 5.89 15.27
CA SER A 520 -2.51 6.84 14.16
C SER A 520 -1.31 7.80 14.33
N PRO A 521 -0.54 8.11 13.26
CA PRO A 521 -0.79 7.83 11.85
C PRO A 521 -0.05 6.58 11.30
N TRP A 522 0.15 5.54 12.11
CA TRP A 522 0.99 4.36 11.81
C TRP A 522 0.25 3.02 11.95
N ARG A 523 -1.08 3.00 11.79
CA ARG A 523 -1.91 1.79 12.01
C ARG A 523 -1.56 0.61 11.09
N SER A 524 -1.01 0.86 9.91
CA SER A 524 -0.54 -0.21 9.03
C SER A 524 0.72 -0.90 9.58
N TYR A 525 1.62 -0.15 10.21
CA TYR A 525 2.79 -0.70 10.88
C TYR A 525 2.41 -1.48 12.14
N ALA A 526 1.46 -0.98 12.92
CA ALA A 526 0.88 -1.72 14.05
C ALA A 526 0.30 -3.07 13.58
N SER A 527 -0.45 -3.07 12.47
CA SER A 527 -0.97 -4.31 11.85
C SER A 527 0.16 -5.27 11.45
N MET A 528 1.31 -4.78 10.95
CA MET A 528 2.47 -5.64 10.63
C MET A 528 3.08 -6.27 11.90
N HIS A 529 3.17 -5.52 13.00
CA HIS A 529 3.67 -6.06 14.28
C HIS A 529 2.76 -7.15 14.83
N LEU A 530 1.44 -6.98 14.74
CA LEU A 530 0.44 -7.98 15.13
C LEU A 530 0.49 -9.22 14.24
N TRP A 531 0.62 -9.06 12.92
CA TRP A 531 0.85 -10.19 12.03
C TRP A 531 2.10 -10.97 12.41
N ARG A 532 3.23 -10.28 12.59
CA ARG A 532 4.48 -10.93 12.97
C ARG A 532 4.33 -11.67 14.28
N SER A 533 3.80 -11.03 15.32
CA SER A 533 3.70 -11.64 16.64
C SER A 533 2.96 -12.98 16.58
N ARG A 534 1.84 -13.05 15.85
CA ARG A 534 1.04 -14.28 15.78
C ARG A 534 1.60 -15.33 14.82
N LEU A 535 2.12 -14.91 13.66
CA LEU A 535 2.66 -15.83 12.67
C LEU A 535 3.96 -16.49 13.16
N SER A 536 4.76 -15.77 13.94
CA SER A 536 5.99 -16.30 14.55
C SER A 536 5.73 -17.39 15.62
N VAL A 537 4.49 -17.56 16.07
CA VAL A 537 4.06 -18.64 16.96
C VAL A 537 3.45 -19.75 16.10
N SER A 538 4.16 -20.89 15.99
CA SER A 538 4.03 -21.93 14.94
C SER A 538 2.70 -22.72 14.87
N GLU A 539 1.56 -22.17 15.32
CA GLU A 539 0.26 -22.83 15.22
C GLU A 539 -0.48 -22.47 13.91
N PRO A 540 -1.07 -23.46 13.20
CA PRO A 540 -1.80 -23.21 11.96
C PRO A 540 -3.07 -22.37 12.18
N ILE A 541 -3.23 -21.32 11.37
CA ILE A 541 -4.35 -20.35 11.41
C ILE A 541 -5.69 -20.97 10.96
N LEU A 542 -5.66 -22.01 10.14
CA LEU A 542 -6.83 -22.76 9.71
C LEU A 542 -6.62 -24.20 10.16
N GLY A 543 -7.16 -24.55 11.33
CA GLY A 543 -7.33 -25.95 11.71
C GLY A 543 -8.25 -26.60 10.69
N ASP A 544 -7.86 -27.79 10.22
CA ASP A 544 -8.63 -28.60 9.30
C ASP A 544 -10.00 -28.90 9.93
N GLN A 545 -11.05 -28.17 9.55
CA GLN A 545 -12.42 -28.42 10.00
C GLN A 545 -13.03 -29.59 9.22
N THR A 546 -12.31 -30.72 9.16
CA THR A 546 -12.83 -32.00 8.69
C THR A 546 -12.61 -33.07 9.75
N ALA A 547 -12.94 -32.79 11.01
CA ALA A 547 -13.13 -33.82 12.04
C ALA A 547 -13.74 -33.21 13.32
N ASP A 548 -14.95 -32.64 13.27
CA ASP A 548 -15.82 -32.71 14.45
C ASP A 548 -17.29 -32.52 14.06
N THR A 549 -17.95 -33.64 13.76
CA THR A 549 -19.41 -33.70 13.55
C THR A 549 -20.13 -34.10 14.83
N SER A 550 -19.61 -33.70 16.00
CA SER A 550 -20.17 -34.13 17.29
C SER A 550 -20.41 -33.01 18.30
N MET A 551 -20.75 -31.79 17.90
CA MET A 551 -21.30 -30.81 18.85
C MET A 551 -22.22 -29.78 18.19
N LEU A 552 -23.43 -30.21 17.84
CA LEU A 552 -24.59 -29.34 17.71
C LEU A 552 -25.66 -29.83 18.70
N PRO A 553 -26.23 -28.96 19.56
CA PRO A 553 -27.43 -29.30 20.30
C PRO A 553 -28.55 -29.59 19.30
N LYS A 554 -28.96 -30.87 19.23
CA LYS A 554 -30.22 -31.25 18.59
C LYS A 554 -31.33 -30.78 19.53
N ASP A 555 -31.85 -29.58 19.29
CA ASP A 555 -33.27 -29.26 19.49
C ASP A 555 -33.56 -27.82 19.04
N SER A 556 -34.07 -27.68 17.82
CA SER A 556 -35.17 -26.78 17.46
C SER A 556 -35.34 -26.78 15.94
N MET A 557 -36.60 -26.73 15.50
CA MET A 557 -37.07 -26.73 14.10
C MET A 557 -37.26 -28.10 13.43
N ARG A 558 -38.27 -28.84 13.91
CA ARG A 558 -39.11 -29.65 13.01
C ARG A 558 -40.44 -28.93 12.79
N ALA A 559 -40.71 -28.54 11.56
CA ALA A 559 -42.05 -28.13 11.12
C ALA A 559 -42.99 -29.36 11.09
N PRO A 560 -44.29 -29.22 11.44
CA PRO A 560 -45.20 -30.36 11.52
C PRO A 560 -45.76 -30.75 10.14
N SER A 561 -45.79 -32.05 9.86
CA SER A 561 -46.54 -32.69 8.77
C SER A 561 -47.90 -33.18 9.28
N PRO A 562 -48.98 -33.16 8.47
CA PRO A 562 -50.33 -33.52 8.90
C PRO A 562 -50.68 -35.01 8.69
N ARG A 563 -51.64 -35.51 9.50
CA ARG A 563 -52.34 -36.83 9.46
C ARG A 563 -51.51 -37.99 10.09
N SER A 564 -52.03 -38.86 10.96
CA SER A 564 -53.38 -39.43 11.09
C SER A 564 -53.67 -39.93 12.52
N ARG A 565 -54.96 -40.17 12.79
CA ARG A 565 -55.65 -40.54 14.04
C ARG A 565 -55.03 -41.70 14.85
N MET A 566 -55.11 -41.63 16.19
CA MET A 566 -55.97 -42.52 17.01
C MET A 566 -55.90 -42.22 18.53
N THR A 567 -57.05 -41.81 19.08
CA THR A 567 -57.65 -42.14 20.40
C THR A 567 -56.78 -42.31 21.66
N ARG A 568 -56.98 -41.43 22.67
CA ARG A 568 -57.57 -41.83 23.97
C ARG A 568 -57.97 -40.59 24.83
N SER A 569 -59.28 -40.56 25.09
CA SER A 569 -60.10 -39.92 26.12
C SER A 569 -59.42 -39.29 27.34
N ILE A 570 -59.83 -38.07 27.73
CA ILE A 570 -60.21 -37.60 29.09
C ILE A 570 -61.16 -36.36 28.91
N PRO A 571 -62.20 -36.13 29.75
CA PRO A 571 -63.42 -35.37 29.37
C PRO A 571 -63.55 -33.92 29.89
N ALA A 572 -64.49 -33.19 29.25
CA ALA A 572 -65.34 -32.06 29.67
C ALA A 572 -64.68 -30.69 30.02
N ARG A 573 -64.81 -29.62 29.20
CA ARG A 573 -65.90 -28.60 29.02
C ARG A 573 -66.02 -27.57 30.18
N PRO A 574 -66.58 -26.34 29.98
CA PRO A 574 -66.53 -25.40 28.83
C PRO A 574 -66.40 -23.90 29.25
N GLY A 575 -66.13 -22.98 28.30
CA GLY A 575 -66.32 -21.53 28.55
C GLY A 575 -65.78 -20.58 27.47
N GLN A 576 -66.68 -20.05 26.63
CA GLN A 576 -66.56 -19.02 25.58
C GLN A 576 -66.16 -17.60 26.09
N PRO A 577 -66.08 -16.51 25.25
CA PRO A 577 -65.14 -16.25 24.15
C PRO A 577 -64.58 -14.79 24.13
N VAL A 578 -63.64 -14.52 23.21
CA VAL A 578 -63.33 -13.29 22.43
C VAL A 578 -63.62 -11.90 23.03
N GLY A 579 -62.57 -11.05 23.07
CA GLY A 579 -62.67 -9.59 23.14
C GLY A 579 -61.44 -8.90 22.54
N THR A 580 -61.65 -8.23 21.41
CA THR A 580 -60.81 -7.21 20.76
C THR A 580 -60.60 -5.99 21.66
N LEU A 581 -59.47 -5.27 21.54
CA LEU A 581 -59.37 -3.82 21.26
C LEU A 581 -57.95 -3.26 21.46
N GLU A 582 -57.59 -2.37 20.53
CA GLU A 582 -56.40 -1.51 20.49
C GLU A 582 -56.52 -0.27 21.42
N GLY A 583 -55.38 0.39 21.65
CA GLY A 583 -55.22 1.80 22.09
C GLY A 583 -54.24 1.91 23.26
N ALA A 584 -53.23 2.79 23.34
CA ALA A 584 -52.71 3.96 22.60
C ALA A 584 -51.31 4.27 23.24
N PRO A 585 -50.58 5.37 22.96
CA PRO A 585 -50.61 6.34 21.87
C PRO A 585 -49.43 6.25 20.88
#